data_AF-A0A453S981-F1
#
_entry.id   AF-A0A453S981-F1
#
_cell.length_a   1.000
_cell.length_b   1.000
_cell.length_c   1.000
_cell.angle_alpha   90.00
_cell.angle_beta   90.00
_cell.angle_gamma   90.00
#
_symmetry.space_group_name_H-M   'P 1'
#
loop_
_entity.id
_entity.type
_entity.pdbx_description
1 polymer ?
#
loop_
_entity_poly.entity_id
_entity_poly.type
_entity_poly.pdbx_seq_one_letter_code
_entity_poly.pdbx_strand_id
1 'polypeptide(L)'
;SLMLQTATSSTGQLDLFLEYKEKLITLVGEEEATRVISEGIYFTAMGANDIANNYFSIPLRRHQYDLPSYVNFLISSAVNFTMVTYI
;
A
#
# COMPACT_ATOMS: atom_id res chain seq x y z
N SER A 1 8.51 -19.45 -19.21
CA SER A 1 7.29 -18.68 -18.86
C SER A 1 7.70 -17.54 -17.95
N LEU A 2 7.48 -16.29 -18.34
CA LEU A 2 7.70 -15.15 -17.44
C LEU A 2 6.69 -15.30 -16.30
N MET A 3 7.14 -15.65 -15.09
CA MET A 3 6.31 -15.42 -13.91
C MET A 3 6.15 -13.91 -13.80
N LEU A 4 4.97 -13.41 -14.17
CA LEU A 4 4.51 -12.12 -13.70
C LEU A 4 4.44 -12.24 -12.17
N GLN A 5 5.51 -11.86 -11.48
CA GLN A 5 5.40 -11.59 -10.05
C GLN A 5 4.40 -10.46 -9.92
N THR A 6 3.19 -10.79 -9.47
CA THR A 6 2.22 -9.79 -9.10
C THR A 6 2.75 -9.10 -7.86
N ALA A 7 2.96 -7.78 -7.93
CA ALA A 7 3.26 -7.00 -6.74
C ALA A 7 2.16 -7.21 -5.69
N THR A 8 2.54 -7.31 -4.41
CA THR A 8 1.58 -7.33 -3.30
C THR A 8 0.62 -6.16 -3.45
N SER A 9 -0.68 -6.41 -3.32
CA SER A 9 -1.70 -5.36 -3.47
C SER A 9 -1.45 -4.23 -2.47
N SER A 10 -1.90 -3.01 -2.80
CA SER A 10 -1.76 -1.85 -1.92
C SER A 10 -2.35 -2.09 -0.53
N THR A 11 -3.47 -2.81 -0.44
CA THR A 11 -4.07 -3.23 0.83
C THR A 11 -3.14 -4.17 1.59
N GLY A 12 -2.60 -5.19 0.92
CA GLY A 12 -1.66 -6.12 1.58
C GLY A 12 -0.37 -5.45 2.04
N GLN A 13 0.12 -4.42 1.32
CA GLN A 13 1.26 -3.63 1.78
C GLN A 13 0.93 -2.83 3.04
N LEU A 14 -0.29 -2.28 3.16
CA LEU A 14 -0.74 -1.58 4.37
C LEU A 14 -0.85 -2.55 5.55
N ASP A 15 -1.40 -3.74 5.34
CA ASP A 15 -1.52 -4.76 6.39
C ASP A 15 -0.14 -5.17 6.93
N LEU A 16 0.85 -5.35 6.04
CA LEU A 16 2.24 -5.63 6.43
C LEU A 16 2.86 -4.49 7.25
N PHE A 17 2.54 -3.23 6.91
CA PHE A 17 3.02 -2.08 7.68
C PHE A 17 2.39 -2.01 9.07
N LEU A 18 1.09 -2.31 9.20
CA LEU A 18 0.42 -2.40 10.49
C LEU A 18 1.02 -3.51 11.37
N GLU A 19 1.26 -4.69 10.80
CA GLU A 19 1.91 -5.80 11.50
C GLU A 19 3.34 -5.41 11.95
N TYR A 20 4.07 -4.66 11.11
CA TYR A 20 5.38 -4.13 11.50
C TYR A 20 5.28 -3.19 12.72
N LYS A 21 4.29 -2.28 12.77
CA LYS A 21 4.09 -1.39 13.93
C LYS A 21 3.87 -2.18 15.22
N GLU A 22 3.03 -3.22 15.18
CA GLU A 22 2.75 -4.07 16.35
C GLU A 22 4.01 -4.82 16.83
N LYS A 23 4.78 -5.38 15.90
CA LYS A 23 6.06 -6.04 16.21
C LYS A 23 7.08 -5.07 16.80
N LEU A 24 7.16 -3.86 16.26
CA LEU A 24 8.07 -2.83 16.76
C LEU A 24 7.72 -2.43 18.19
N ILE A 25 6.44 -2.16 18.48
CA ILE A 25 5.95 -1.85 19.84
C ILE A 25 6.31 -2.98 20.80
N THR A 26 6.13 -4.23 20.39
CA THR A 26 6.46 -5.41 21.21
C THR A 26 7.96 -5.49 21.52
N LEU A 27 8.80 -5.07 20.58
CA LEU A 27 10.26 -5.19 20.68
C LEU A 27 10.90 -4.05 21.50
N VAL A 28 10.46 -2.81 21.30
CA VAL A 28 11.13 -1.61 21.86
C VAL A 28 10.26 -0.77 22.79
N GLY A 29 8.97 -1.13 22.97
CA GLY A 29 8.01 -0.35 23.73
C GLY A 29 7.35 0.75 22.89
N GLU A 30 6.24 1.28 23.41
CA GLU A 30 5.38 2.23 22.70
C GLU A 30 6.04 3.57 22.41
N GLU A 31 6.79 4.13 23.37
CA GLU A 31 7.46 5.42 23.23
C GLU A 31 8.52 5.40 22.12
N GLU A 32 9.42 4.40 22.15
CA GLU A 32 10.48 4.29 21.16
C GLU A 32 9.95 3.87 19.79
N ALA A 33 8.93 3.01 19.74
CA ALA A 33 8.25 2.69 18.49
C ALA A 33 7.60 3.95 17.86
N THR A 34 6.98 4.80 18.68
CA THR A 34 6.40 6.07 18.24
C THR A 34 7.46 7.00 17.67
N ARG A 35 8.63 7.11 18.33
CA ARG A 35 9.76 7.90 17.85
C ARG A 35 10.27 7.40 16.50
N VAL A 36 10.52 6.10 16.36
CA VAL A 36 10.98 5.49 15.10
C VAL A 36 9.97 5.70 13.97
N ILE A 37 8.67 5.52 14.23
CA ILE A 37 7.64 5.67 13.21
C ILE A 37 7.50 7.14 12.79
N SER A 38 7.50 8.07 13.74
CA SER A 38 7.30 9.51 13.46
C SER A 38 8.48 10.19 12.78
N GLU A 39 9.71 9.72 12.99
CA GLU A 39 10.91 10.22 12.31
C GLU A 39 11.18 9.54 10.96
N GLY A 40 10.42 8.50 10.62
CA GLY A 40 10.57 7.75 9.37
C GLY A 40 10.12 8.54 8.13
N ILE A 41 10.81 8.31 7.01
CA ILE A 41 10.38 8.82 5.70
C ILE A 41 9.66 7.68 4.97
N TYR A 42 8.41 7.94 4.57
CA TYR A 42 7.58 6.99 3.86
C TYR A 42 7.22 7.51 2.47
N PHE A 43 7.23 6.63 1.48
CA PHE A 43 6.73 6.92 0.15
C PHE A 43 5.92 5.74 -0.36
N THR A 44 4.82 6.02 -1.02
CA THR A 44 4.06 5.04 -1.79
C THR A 44 4.16 5.38 -3.26
N ALA A 45 4.42 4.36 -4.07
CA ALA A 45 4.45 4.48 -5.51
C ALA A 45 3.35 3.59 -6.09
N MET A 46 2.32 4.21 -6.64
CA MET A 46 1.35 3.54 -7.48
C MET A 46 1.60 3.96 -8.91
N GLY A 47 1.94 2.99 -9.75
CA GLY A 47 2.55 3.23 -11.04
C GLY A 47 1.64 2.91 -12.21
N ALA A 48 2.10 3.26 -13.41
CA ALA A 48 1.46 2.84 -14.67
C ALA A 48 1.29 1.31 -14.77
N ASN A 49 2.12 0.54 -14.05
CA ASN A 49 2.00 -0.92 -13.95
C ASN A 49 0.68 -1.38 -13.31
N ASP A 50 0.11 -0.63 -12.36
CA ASP A 50 -1.18 -0.99 -11.75
C ASP A 50 -2.33 -0.84 -12.76
N ILE A 51 -2.28 0.21 -13.58
CA ILE A 51 -3.23 0.42 -14.68
C ILE A 51 -2.99 -0.60 -15.79
N ALA A 52 -1.75 -0.76 -16.26
CA ALA A 52 -1.39 -1.61 -17.38
C ALA A 52 -1.60 -3.10 -17.09
N ASN A 53 -1.29 -3.58 -15.89
CA ASN A 53 -1.37 -5.00 -15.54
C ASN A 53 -2.69 -5.38 -14.87
N ASN A 54 -3.18 -4.60 -13.90
CA ASN A 54 -4.34 -4.99 -13.09
C ASN A 54 -5.68 -4.46 -13.62
N TYR A 55 -5.64 -3.37 -14.41
CA TYR A 55 -6.81 -2.86 -15.12
C TYR A 55 -6.84 -3.42 -16.55
N PHE A 56 -5.81 -3.19 -17.37
CA PHE A 56 -5.81 -3.64 -18.76
C PHE A 56 -5.29 -5.08 -18.95
N SER A 57 -4.17 -5.45 -18.33
CA SER A 57 -3.51 -6.77 -18.44
C SER A 57 -4.43 -7.95 -18.16
N ILE A 58 -4.89 -7.92 -16.93
CA ILE A 58 -5.67 -8.95 -16.24
C ILE A 58 -6.94 -8.22 -15.80
N PRO A 59 -8.08 -8.39 -16.48
CA PRO A 59 -9.23 -7.49 -16.35
C PRO A 59 -10.03 -7.67 -15.05
N LEU A 60 -9.44 -8.25 -14.00
CA LEU A 60 -10.08 -8.45 -12.69
C LEU A 60 -10.67 -7.15 -12.13
N ARG A 61 -9.97 -6.02 -12.31
CA ARG A 61 -10.43 -4.71 -11.82
C ARG A 61 -11.41 -4.01 -12.74
N ARG A 62 -11.44 -4.32 -14.04
CA ARG A 62 -12.42 -3.74 -14.98
C ARG A 62 -13.86 -4.16 -14.68
N HIS A 63 -14.04 -5.32 -14.05
CA HIS A 63 -15.35 -5.79 -13.61
C HIS A 63 -15.86 -5.07 -12.35
N GLN A 64 -14.97 -4.40 -11.61
CA GLN A 64 -15.28 -3.75 -10.35
C GLN A 64 -15.34 -2.22 -10.49
N TYR A 65 -14.57 -1.65 -11.41
CA TYR A 65 -14.40 -0.20 -11.55
C TYR A 65 -14.34 0.20 -13.03
N ASP A 66 -14.94 1.35 -13.36
CA ASP A 66 -14.53 2.09 -14.56
C ASP A 66 -13.14 2.72 -14.36
N LEU A 67 -12.50 3.18 -15.44
CA LEU A 67 -11.11 3.64 -15.39
C LEU A 67 -10.94 4.84 -14.44
N PRO A 68 -11.79 5.89 -14.48
CA PRO A 68 -11.71 7.00 -13.53
C PRO A 68 -11.84 6.55 -12.07
N SER A 69 -12.81 5.68 -11.77
CA SER A 69 -13.02 5.17 -10.40
C SER A 69 -11.83 4.33 -9.92
N TYR A 70 -11.21 3.57 -10.82
CA TYR A 70 -10.01 2.80 -10.47
C TYR A 70 -8.80 3.70 -10.20
N VAL A 71 -8.61 4.75 -11.00
CA VAL A 71 -7.55 5.75 -10.75
C VAL A 71 -7.78 6.44 -9.40
N ASN A 72 -9.02 6.84 -9.10
CA ASN A 72 -9.37 7.40 -7.80
C ASN A 72 -9.08 6.41 -6.66
N PHE A 73 -9.43 5.14 -6.83
CA PHE A 73 -9.12 4.09 -5.85
C PHE A 73 -7.61 3.96 -5.58
N LEU A 74 -6.78 3.99 -6.63
CA LEU A 74 -5.32 3.97 -6.48
C LEU A 74 -4.82 5.20 -5.73
N ILE A 75 -5.27 6.40 -6.10
CA ILE A 75 -4.90 7.65 -5.41
C ILE A 75 -5.29 7.60 -3.93
N SER A 76 -6.54 7.22 -3.62
CA SER A 76 -7.00 7.09 -2.22
C SER A 76 -6.20 6.06 -1.44
N SER A 77 -5.82 4.95 -2.07
CA SER A 77 -4.99 3.93 -1.42
C SER A 77 -3.58 4.45 -1.12
N ALA A 78 -2.98 5.21 -2.03
CA ALA A 78 -1.67 5.83 -1.84
C ALA A 78 -1.70 6.87 -0.70
N VAL A 79 -2.74 7.72 -0.67
CA VAL A 79 -2.94 8.72 0.39
C VAL A 79 -3.19 8.06 1.74
N ASN A 80 -4.05 7.04 1.81
CA ASN A 80 -4.37 6.36 3.06
C ASN A 80 -3.12 5.76 3.71
N PHE A 81 -2.22 5.15 2.93
CA PHE A 81 -0.97 4.60 3.47
C PHE A 81 -0.14 5.67 4.21
N THR A 82 -0.07 6.89 3.66
CA THR A 82 0.60 8.03 4.28
C THR A 82 -0.17 8.60 5.48
N MET A 83 -1.47 8.33 5.61
CA MET A 83 -2.23 8.75 6.79
C MET A 83 -2.03 7.81 7.99
N VAL A 84 -1.78 6.52 7.77
CA VAL A 84 -1.60 5.53 8.86
C VAL A 84 -0.20 5.60 9.51
N THR A 85 0.70 6.38 8.91
CA THR A 85 2.02 6.73 9.46
C THR A 85 1.96 7.85 10.51
N TYR A 86 0.84 8.57 10.63
CA TYR A 86 0.60 9.45 11.77
C TYR A 86 0.06 8.60 12.94
N ILE A 87 0.64 8.77 14.13
CA ILE A 87 0.16 8.20 15.40
C ILE A 87 -0.74 9.23 16.06
#